data_AF-A0A392NWH6-F1
#
_entry.id   AF-A0A392NWH6-F1
#
_cell.length_a   1.000
_cell.length_b   1.000
_cell.length_c   1.000
_cell.angle_alpha   90.00
_cell.angle_beta   90.00
_cell.angle_gamma   90.00
#
_symmetry.space_group_name_H-M   'P 1'
#
loop_
_entity.id
_entity.type
_entity.pdbx_description
1 polymer ?
#
loop_
_entity_poly.entity_id
_entity_poly.type
_entity_poly.pdbx_seq_one_letter_code
_entity_poly.pdbx_strand_id
1 'polypeptide(L)'
;MDLGGGMFLKGVSNNVEVGFLTLLESLNYCQVGQYLKCPKWPIWVVGSESHYTVLFSLDTNVQNKNELEERESQIRKAFDAQDQSGGGGFITVEGFHQVLRETNIKLPREKLEHLSSTGYIVWSEFWQVILDLDKSLGGLKDSSGLMGKKVFDLYHFNGIAKSVLNGSQVNSGVGSPLQRPRLTKLRVSVPPRWTPEEFMADVTTSSASSRTESFGKDPEISKPEPSQHAPLVDCVRTRWPRAICSWSGDPPSIV
;
A
#
# COMPACT_ATOMS: atom_id res chain seq x y z
N MET A 1 -9.29 19.58 -7.64
CA MET A 1 -9.66 19.63 -9.07
C MET A 1 -10.38 20.94 -9.33
N ASP A 2 -9.84 21.79 -10.20
CA ASP A 2 -10.51 23.01 -10.66
C ASP A 2 -11.52 22.65 -11.74
N LEU A 3 -12.78 23.03 -11.55
CA LEU A 3 -13.86 22.82 -12.51
C LEU A 3 -14.17 24.09 -13.31
N GLY A 4 -13.39 25.16 -13.12
CA GLY A 4 -13.64 26.48 -13.68
C GLY A 4 -14.58 27.33 -12.81
N GLY A 5 -14.67 28.62 -13.11
CA GLY A 5 -15.57 29.55 -12.39
C GLY A 5 -15.22 29.75 -10.91
N GLY A 6 -13.99 29.41 -10.49
CA GLY A 6 -13.56 29.47 -9.09
C GLY A 6 -13.97 28.26 -8.24
N MET A 7 -14.50 27.19 -8.84
CA MET A 7 -14.99 26.02 -8.12
C MET A 7 -13.91 24.93 -8.04
N PHE A 8 -13.38 24.72 -6.83
CA PHE A 8 -12.36 23.71 -6.54
C PHE A 8 -12.93 22.56 -5.71
N LEU A 9 -12.93 21.34 -6.27
CA LEU A 9 -13.16 20.13 -5.49
C LEU A 9 -11.91 19.78 -4.67
N LYS A 10 -12.08 19.74 -3.35
CA LYS A 10 -11.00 19.48 -2.37
C LYS A 10 -11.05 18.07 -1.76
N GLY A 11 -11.99 17.23 -2.20
CA GLY A 11 -12.23 15.92 -1.62
C GLY A 11 -12.79 15.99 -0.19
N VAL A 12 -12.69 14.89 0.55
CA VAL A 12 -13.12 14.80 1.94
C VAL A 12 -12.15 15.57 2.83
N SER A 13 -12.68 16.39 3.76
CA SER A 13 -11.89 17.34 4.56
C SER A 13 -11.36 16.77 5.88
N ASN A 14 -11.91 15.66 6.35
CA ASN A 14 -11.58 15.06 7.66
C ASN A 14 -11.69 13.53 7.62
N ASN A 15 -11.18 12.88 8.67
CA ASN A 15 -11.25 11.43 8.81
C ASN A 15 -12.72 10.97 8.85
N VAL A 16 -13.03 9.94 8.07
CA VAL A 16 -14.36 9.32 8.03
C VAL A 16 -14.46 8.16 9.01
N GLU A 17 -15.68 7.76 9.38
CA GLU A 17 -15.89 6.58 10.22
C GLU A 17 -15.70 5.27 9.46
N VAL A 18 -16.21 5.21 8.23
CA VAL A 18 -16.09 4.08 7.31
C VAL A 18 -15.39 4.55 6.05
N GLY A 19 -14.33 3.83 5.68
CA GLY A 19 -13.47 4.15 4.57
C GLY A 19 -14.01 3.69 3.23
N PHE A 20 -13.24 4.01 2.18
CA PHE A 20 -13.52 3.57 0.83
C PHE A 20 -12.23 3.11 0.15
N LEU A 21 -12.30 2.02 -0.60
CA LEU A 21 -11.27 1.54 -1.51
C LEU A 21 -11.95 1.16 -2.82
N THR A 22 -11.22 1.24 -3.94
CA THR A 22 -11.78 0.82 -5.23
C THR A 22 -10.73 0.23 -6.14
N LEU A 23 -11.17 -0.75 -6.94
CA LEU A 23 -10.35 -1.35 -8.00
C LEU A 23 -9.95 -0.30 -9.06
N LEU A 24 -10.80 0.71 -9.29
CA LEU A 24 -10.54 1.79 -10.23
C LEU A 24 -9.26 2.57 -9.90
N GLU A 25 -8.90 2.66 -8.62
CA GLU A 25 -7.67 3.31 -8.18
C GLU A 25 -6.44 2.49 -8.55
N SER A 26 -6.46 1.17 -8.34
CA SER A 26 -5.35 0.30 -8.76
C SER A 26 -5.17 0.27 -10.28
N LEU A 27 -6.23 0.58 -11.04
CA LEU A 27 -6.20 0.71 -12.49
C LEU A 27 -5.87 2.14 -12.96
N ASN A 28 -5.54 3.05 -12.04
CA ASN A 28 -5.21 4.46 -12.29
C ASN A 28 -6.34 5.28 -12.95
N TYR A 29 -7.60 4.85 -12.84
CA TYR A 29 -8.76 5.63 -13.32
C TYR A 29 -9.18 6.74 -12.36
N CYS A 30 -8.91 6.58 -11.05
CA CYS A 30 -9.17 7.60 -10.04
C CYS A 30 -8.15 7.52 -8.90
N GLN A 31 -8.19 8.51 -8.01
CA GLN A 31 -7.40 8.50 -6.79
C GLN A 31 -8.34 8.59 -5.59
N VAL A 32 -8.15 7.70 -4.61
CA VAL A 32 -8.90 7.75 -3.35
C VAL A 32 -8.09 8.56 -2.34
N GLY A 33 -8.72 9.58 -1.76
CA GLY A 33 -8.09 10.46 -0.79
C GLY A 33 -7.68 9.73 0.50
N GLN A 34 -6.62 10.21 1.15
CA GLN A 34 -6.06 9.58 2.36
C GLN A 34 -7.08 9.44 3.50
N TYR A 35 -7.99 10.40 3.65
CA TYR A 35 -9.04 10.37 4.67
C TYR A 35 -10.03 9.22 4.49
N LEU A 36 -10.28 8.79 3.24
CA LEU A 36 -11.12 7.62 2.93
C LEU A 36 -10.33 6.31 3.10
N LYS A 37 -9.03 6.33 2.82
CA LYS A 37 -8.14 5.18 3.01
C LYS A 37 -7.84 4.88 4.47
N CYS A 38 -7.83 5.91 5.33
CA CYS A 38 -7.53 5.83 6.76
C CYS A 38 -8.75 6.21 7.61
N PRO A 39 -9.84 5.41 7.58
CA PRO A 39 -11.00 5.65 8.41
C PRO A 39 -10.70 5.46 9.90
N LYS A 40 -11.57 6.00 10.76
CA LYS A 40 -11.54 5.82 12.22
C LYS A 40 -11.72 4.35 12.61
N TRP A 41 -12.68 3.67 11.99
CA TRP A 41 -12.87 2.23 12.16
C TRP A 41 -12.26 1.51 10.97
N PRO A 42 -11.54 0.39 11.16
CA PRO A 42 -10.92 -0.37 10.08
C PRO A 42 -11.98 -1.14 9.27
N ILE A 43 -12.89 -0.40 8.64
CA ILE A 43 -14.00 -0.85 7.84
C ILE A 43 -13.97 -0.02 6.56
N TRP A 44 -14.01 -0.67 5.41
CA TRP A 44 -14.02 -0.06 4.10
C TRP A 44 -15.14 -0.65 3.27
N VAL A 45 -15.86 0.22 2.58
CA VAL A 45 -16.61 -0.19 1.39
C VAL A 45 -15.62 -0.33 0.25
N VAL A 46 -15.61 -1.49 -0.41
CA VAL A 46 -14.77 -1.77 -1.57
C VAL A 46 -15.64 -1.77 -2.81
N GLY A 47 -15.40 -0.82 -3.71
CA GLY A 47 -16.12 -0.69 -4.98
C GLY A 47 -15.36 -1.30 -6.16
N SER A 48 -16.03 -2.16 -6.92
CA SER A 48 -15.64 -2.52 -8.29
C SER A 48 -16.50 -1.76 -9.31
N GLU A 49 -16.40 -2.11 -10.59
CA GLU A 49 -17.27 -1.56 -11.63
C GLU A 49 -18.75 -1.90 -11.40
N SER A 50 -19.05 -3.10 -10.89
CA SER A 50 -20.42 -3.64 -10.85
C SER A 50 -20.99 -3.84 -9.46
N HIS A 51 -20.15 -3.97 -8.42
CA HIS A 51 -20.59 -4.34 -7.07
C HIS A 51 -19.82 -3.60 -5.98
N TYR A 52 -20.50 -3.44 -4.83
CA TYR A 52 -19.88 -2.98 -3.58
C TYR A 52 -19.81 -4.14 -2.59
N THR A 53 -18.68 -4.26 -1.93
CA THR A 53 -18.43 -5.26 -0.89
C THR A 53 -17.85 -4.59 0.35
N VAL A 54 -17.71 -5.32 1.45
CA VAL A 54 -17.15 -4.77 2.70
C VAL A 54 -15.85 -5.48 3.05
N LEU A 55 -14.83 -4.71 3.38
CA LEU A 55 -13.56 -5.18 3.92
C LEU A 55 -13.40 -4.60 5.32
N PHE A 56 -12.97 -5.38 6.29
CA PHE A 56 -12.75 -4.86 7.64
C PHE A 56 -11.65 -5.62 8.40
N SER A 57 -11.15 -5.04 9.49
CA SER A 57 -10.34 -5.73 10.48
C SER A 57 -11.03 -5.69 11.85
N LEU A 58 -10.70 -6.65 12.70
CA LEU A 58 -11.10 -6.64 14.10
C LEU A 58 -10.13 -5.82 14.97
N ASP A 59 -8.92 -5.55 14.47
CA ASP A 59 -7.90 -4.78 15.16
C ASP A 59 -7.80 -3.37 14.58
N THR A 60 -8.06 -2.35 15.39
CA THR A 60 -7.92 -0.94 15.01
C THR A 60 -6.46 -0.55 14.75
N ASN A 61 -5.49 -1.28 15.33
CA ASN A 61 -4.06 -1.00 15.16
C ASN A 61 -3.59 -1.17 13.71
N VAL A 62 -4.36 -1.84 12.86
CA VAL A 62 -4.10 -1.92 11.42
C VAL A 62 -4.05 -0.54 10.74
N GLN A 63 -4.73 0.46 11.32
CA GLN A 63 -4.67 1.86 10.87
C GLN A 63 -3.42 2.59 11.31
N ASN A 64 -2.77 2.14 12.39
CA ASN A 64 -1.66 2.87 12.98
C ASN A 64 -0.54 3.03 11.97
N LYS A 65 -0.04 4.25 11.86
CA LYS A 65 1.20 4.50 11.15
C LYS A 65 2.34 3.91 11.98
N ASN A 66 3.26 3.22 11.34
CA ASN A 66 4.50 2.85 12.01
C ASN A 66 5.45 4.07 12.06
N GLU A 67 6.46 4.01 12.91
CA GLU A 67 7.49 5.06 13.08
C GLU A 67 8.10 5.47 11.73
N LEU A 68 8.30 4.51 10.82
CA LEU A 68 8.85 4.73 9.48
C LEU A 68 7.91 5.58 8.61
N GLU A 69 6.63 5.22 8.52
CA GLU A 69 5.61 5.93 7.73
C GLU A 69 5.40 7.36 8.25
N GLU A 70 5.44 7.56 9.57
CA GLU A 70 5.33 8.88 10.18
C GLU A 70 6.56 9.74 9.89
N ARG A 71 7.76 9.17 10.06
CA ARG A 71 9.02 9.86 9.77
C ARG A 71 9.17 10.20 8.29
N GLU A 72 8.81 9.28 7.41
CA GLU A 72 8.77 9.50 5.96
C GLU A 72 7.81 10.64 5.62
N SER A 73 6.58 10.62 6.16
CA SER A 73 5.60 11.68 5.93
C SER A 73 6.11 13.04 6.41
N GLN A 74 6.81 13.10 7.54
CA GLN A 74 7.41 14.33 8.06
C GLN A 74 8.50 14.86 7.13
N ILE A 75 9.45 14.01 6.75
CA ILE A 75 10.58 14.39 5.89
C ILE A 75 10.10 14.74 4.48
N ARG A 76 9.14 13.97 3.94
CA ARG A 76 8.51 14.24 2.64
C ARG A 76 7.81 15.58 2.62
N LYS A 77 7.05 15.91 3.67
CA LYS A 77 6.39 17.22 3.76
C LYS A 77 7.40 18.38 3.79
N ALA A 78 8.51 18.24 4.51
CA ALA A 78 9.56 19.25 4.53
C ALA A 78 10.24 19.37 3.15
N PHE A 79 10.48 18.25 2.48
CA PHE A 79 11.05 18.20 1.13
C PHE A 79 10.13 18.86 0.10
N ASP A 80 8.86 18.47 0.07
CA ASP A 80 7.86 19.02 -0.86
C ASP A 80 7.62 20.52 -0.61
N ALA A 81 7.79 21.02 0.63
CA ALA A 81 7.72 22.45 0.92
C ALA A 81 8.87 23.26 0.30
N GLN A 82 9.98 22.62 -0.05
CA GLN A 82 11.11 23.21 -0.77
C GLN A 82 11.09 22.89 -2.28
N ASP A 83 10.16 22.04 -2.74
CA ASP A 83 10.01 21.69 -4.15
C ASP A 83 9.34 22.82 -4.94
N GLN A 84 10.17 23.63 -5.61
CA GLN A 84 9.73 24.70 -6.49
C GLN A 84 9.38 24.22 -7.91
N SER A 85 9.62 22.94 -8.22
CA SER A 85 9.41 22.38 -9.56
C SER A 85 7.95 22.03 -9.87
N GLY A 86 7.05 22.16 -8.89
CA GLY A 86 5.64 21.81 -9.04
C GLY A 86 5.38 20.30 -8.92
N GLY A 87 6.24 19.56 -8.21
CA GLY A 87 6.09 18.13 -7.94
C GLY A 87 7.04 17.21 -8.72
N GLY A 88 8.13 17.76 -9.28
CA GLY A 88 9.17 17.00 -9.97
C GLY A 88 10.02 16.12 -9.05
N GLY A 89 9.89 16.26 -7.73
CA GLY A 89 10.55 15.36 -6.77
C GLY A 89 12.04 15.67 -6.54
N PHE A 90 12.45 16.91 -6.78
CA PHE A 90 13.80 17.40 -6.50
C PHE A 90 13.79 18.82 -5.91
N ILE A 91 14.85 19.15 -5.16
CA ILE A 91 15.03 20.46 -4.50
C ILE A 91 16.44 20.99 -4.73
N THR A 92 16.67 22.30 -4.53
CA THR A 92 18.03 22.87 -4.58
C THR A 92 18.85 22.50 -3.35
N VAL A 93 20.17 22.70 -3.40
CA VAL A 93 21.07 22.49 -2.25
C VAL A 93 20.69 23.38 -1.07
N GLU A 94 20.24 24.61 -1.33
CA GLU A 94 19.76 25.53 -0.29
C GLU A 94 18.49 24.99 0.39
N GLY A 95 17.52 24.53 -0.40
CA GLY A 95 16.30 23.89 0.10
C GLY A 95 16.63 22.65 0.92
N PHE A 96 17.61 21.85 0.48
CA PHE A 96 18.04 20.67 1.19
C PHE A 96 18.59 20.95 2.58
N HIS A 97 19.43 21.98 2.74
CA HIS A 97 19.91 22.40 4.07
C HIS A 97 18.77 22.83 4.99
N GLN A 98 17.71 23.43 4.44
CA GLN A 98 16.52 23.77 5.21
C GLN A 98 15.76 22.51 5.66
N VAL A 99 15.59 21.51 4.78
CA VAL A 99 14.99 20.21 5.13
C VAL A 99 15.73 19.54 6.27
N LEU A 100 17.07 19.47 6.20
CA LEU A 100 17.89 18.84 7.25
C LEU A 100 17.69 19.53 8.62
N ARG A 101 17.59 20.86 8.62
CA ARG A 101 17.37 21.65 9.84
C ARG A 101 15.97 21.41 10.41
N GLU A 102 14.94 21.46 9.59
CA GLU A 102 13.54 21.28 10.01
C GLU A 102 13.25 19.88 10.53
N THR A 103 13.92 18.88 9.95
CA THR A 103 13.72 17.46 10.30
C THR A 103 14.70 16.95 11.35
N ASN A 104 15.63 17.81 11.82
CA ASN A 104 16.70 17.48 12.77
C ASN A 104 17.56 16.28 12.32
N ILE A 105 17.96 16.28 11.04
CA ILE A 105 18.80 15.25 10.44
C ILE A 105 20.25 15.73 10.37
N LYS A 106 21.17 14.91 10.87
CA LYS A 106 22.60 15.21 10.92
C LYS A 106 23.36 14.29 9.96
N LEU A 107 23.60 14.76 8.75
CA LEU A 107 24.34 13.99 7.76
C LEU A 107 25.86 14.08 7.97
N PRO A 108 26.59 12.95 7.89
CA PRO A 108 28.04 12.97 7.74
C PRO A 108 28.46 13.75 6.49
N ARG A 109 29.61 14.42 6.57
CA ARG A 109 30.12 15.29 5.51
C ARG A 109 30.17 14.60 4.14
N GLU A 110 30.64 13.36 4.10
CA GLU A 110 30.73 12.56 2.87
C GLU A 110 29.37 12.39 2.18
N LYS A 111 28.32 12.04 2.93
CA LYS A 111 26.96 11.86 2.37
C LYS A 111 26.35 13.20 1.93
N LEU A 112 26.64 14.28 2.63
CA LEU A 112 26.19 15.62 2.29
C LEU A 112 26.84 16.11 0.99
N GLU A 113 28.16 15.94 0.85
CA GLU A 113 28.91 16.30 -0.35
C GLU A 113 28.48 15.47 -1.55
N HIS A 114 28.25 14.16 -1.36
CA HIS A 114 27.74 13.27 -2.41
C HIS A 114 26.39 13.75 -2.96
N LEU A 115 25.40 13.95 -2.09
CA LEU A 115 24.07 14.42 -2.49
C LEU A 115 24.13 15.81 -3.15
N SER A 116 25.00 16.70 -2.68
CA SER A 116 25.07 18.08 -3.18
C SER A 116 25.88 18.23 -4.47
N SER A 117 26.57 17.18 -4.91
CA SER A 117 27.53 17.23 -6.03
C SER A 117 26.90 17.59 -7.39
N THR A 118 25.64 17.24 -7.59
CA THR A 118 24.87 17.47 -8.83
C THR A 118 24.17 18.83 -8.88
N GLY A 119 24.18 19.59 -7.77
CA GLY A 119 23.52 20.88 -7.64
C GLY A 119 22.02 20.83 -7.35
N TYR A 120 21.42 19.64 -7.28
CA TYR A 120 20.04 19.41 -6.87
C TYR A 120 19.90 18.06 -6.18
N ILE A 121 18.91 17.93 -5.30
CA ILE A 121 18.70 16.72 -4.50
C ILE A 121 17.42 16.04 -4.96
N VAL A 122 17.51 14.76 -5.33
CA VAL A 122 16.34 13.95 -5.69
C VAL A 122 15.81 13.24 -4.45
N TRP A 123 14.47 13.17 -4.30
CA TRP A 123 13.83 12.53 -3.15
C TRP A 123 14.30 11.10 -2.93
N SER A 124 14.38 10.28 -3.98
CA SER A 124 14.75 8.86 -3.89
C SER A 124 16.16 8.67 -3.33
N GLU A 125 17.13 9.45 -3.80
CA GLU A 125 18.52 9.41 -3.34
C GLU A 125 18.65 9.87 -1.89
N PHE A 126 17.98 10.98 -1.55
CA PHE A 126 17.94 11.46 -0.17
C PHE A 126 17.30 10.45 0.78
N TRP A 127 16.16 9.89 0.39
CA TRP A 127 15.45 8.90 1.20
C TRP A 127 16.29 7.66 1.44
N GLN A 128 17.03 7.19 0.43
CA GLN A 128 17.97 6.07 0.59
C GLN A 128 19.05 6.38 1.63
N VAL A 129 19.60 7.60 1.59
CA VAL A 129 20.57 8.06 2.58
C VAL A 129 19.98 8.06 4.01
N ILE A 130 18.71 8.43 4.17
CA ILE A 130 18.00 8.41 5.46
C ILE A 130 17.78 7.00 5.98
N LEU A 131 17.39 6.06 5.10
CA LEU A 131 17.25 4.66 5.47
C LEU A 131 18.59 4.11 5.99
N ASP A 132 19.72 4.48 5.37
CA ASP A 132 21.04 4.02 5.80
C ASP A 132 21.69 4.85 6.94
N LEU A 133 21.01 5.86 7.45
CA LEU A 133 21.51 6.76 8.50
C LEU A 133 21.06 6.28 9.89
N ASP A 134 21.97 6.35 10.86
CA ASP A 134 21.67 5.96 12.25
C ASP A 134 20.51 6.77 12.85
N LYS A 135 19.67 6.13 13.67
CA LYS A 135 18.56 6.78 14.38
C LYS A 135 19.03 7.96 15.25
N SER A 136 20.21 7.89 15.85
CA SER A 136 20.79 8.97 16.67
C SER A 136 21.09 10.24 15.85
N LEU A 137 21.24 10.10 14.54
CA LEU A 137 21.48 11.18 13.59
C LEU A 137 20.20 11.62 12.87
N GLY A 138 19.04 11.12 13.29
CA GLY A 138 17.75 11.42 12.68
C GLY A 138 17.41 10.54 11.47
N GLY A 139 18.19 9.49 11.23
CA GLY A 139 17.96 8.48 10.19
C GLY A 139 17.02 7.36 10.64
N LEU A 140 16.91 6.34 9.80
CA LEU A 140 15.97 5.22 9.96
C LEU A 140 16.65 3.84 9.86
N LYS A 141 17.97 3.78 10.06
CA LYS A 141 18.71 2.52 9.99
C LYS A 141 18.16 1.49 10.94
N ASP A 142 17.66 0.40 10.37
CA ASP A 142 17.13 -0.74 11.11
C ASP A 142 18.10 -1.91 11.04
N SER A 143 18.76 -2.20 12.15
CA SER A 143 19.62 -3.37 12.28
C SER A 143 18.84 -4.68 12.38
N SER A 144 17.52 -4.63 12.67
CA SER A 144 16.68 -5.83 12.76
C SER A 144 16.07 -6.28 11.43
N GLY A 145 15.97 -5.38 10.45
CA GLY A 145 15.30 -5.62 9.17
C GLY A 145 13.78 -5.84 9.27
N LEU A 146 13.17 -5.59 10.44
CA LEU A 146 11.74 -5.80 10.71
C LEU A 146 10.94 -4.49 10.75
N MET A 147 11.61 -3.33 10.75
CA MET A 147 10.95 -2.03 10.77
C MET A 147 10.04 -1.88 9.57
N GLY A 148 8.78 -1.54 9.87
CA GLY A 148 7.75 -1.33 8.87
C GLY A 148 7.02 -2.60 8.44
N LYS A 149 7.46 -3.79 8.86
CA LYS A 149 6.71 -5.03 8.64
C LYS A 149 5.38 -4.94 9.36
N LYS A 150 4.29 -5.19 8.63
CA LYS A 150 2.95 -5.34 9.21
C LYS A 150 2.40 -6.71 8.84
N VAL A 151 1.86 -7.43 9.81
CA VAL A 151 1.11 -8.66 9.58
C VAL A 151 -0.19 -8.56 10.34
N PHE A 152 -1.31 -8.69 9.65
CA PHE A 152 -2.64 -8.55 10.24
C PHE A 152 -3.67 -9.30 9.42
N ASP A 153 -4.86 -9.46 10.00
CA ASP A 153 -5.98 -10.11 9.35
C ASP A 153 -7.02 -9.08 8.88
N LEU A 154 -7.51 -9.29 7.66
CA LEU A 154 -8.68 -8.63 7.11
C LEU A 154 -9.79 -9.66 6.86
N TYR A 155 -11.02 -9.18 6.83
CA TYR A 155 -12.22 -9.96 6.59
C TYR A 155 -13.00 -9.29 5.47
N HIS A 156 -13.29 -10.06 4.43
CA HIS A 156 -14.03 -9.61 3.27
C HIS A 156 -15.41 -10.24 3.24
N PHE A 157 -16.44 -9.40 3.20
CA PHE A 157 -17.82 -9.80 3.02
C PHE A 157 -18.29 -9.37 1.63
N ASN A 158 -18.63 -10.36 0.79
CA ASN A 158 -18.96 -10.13 -0.62
C ASN A 158 -20.37 -9.55 -0.88
N GLY A 159 -21.24 -9.45 0.14
CA GLY A 159 -22.54 -8.79 0.02
C GLY A 159 -23.55 -9.44 -0.96
N ILE A 160 -23.27 -10.64 -1.50
CA ILE A 160 -24.15 -11.29 -2.48
C ILE A 160 -25.38 -11.84 -1.77
N ALA A 161 -26.47 -11.09 -1.80
CA ALA A 161 -27.78 -11.55 -1.39
C ALA A 161 -28.50 -12.20 -2.58
N LYS A 162 -28.29 -13.49 -2.83
CA LYS A 162 -29.36 -14.29 -3.45
C LYS A 162 -30.20 -14.85 -2.32
N SER A 163 -31.47 -14.43 -2.30
CA SER A 163 -32.49 -14.91 -1.39
C SER A 163 -32.39 -16.42 -1.27
N VAL A 164 -32.32 -16.91 -0.04
CA VAL A 164 -32.79 -18.26 0.25
C VAL A 164 -34.22 -18.26 -0.26
N LEU A 165 -34.47 -18.86 -1.42
CA LEU A 165 -35.81 -19.15 -1.89
C LEU A 165 -36.41 -20.04 -0.80
N ASN A 166 -37.13 -19.41 0.13
CA ASN A 166 -38.06 -20.11 1.01
C ASN A 166 -38.92 -20.97 0.08
N GLY A 167 -38.89 -22.27 0.35
CA GLY A 167 -39.13 -23.30 -0.65
C GLY A 167 -40.39 -23.09 -1.49
N SER A 168 -40.23 -23.26 -2.80
CA SER A 168 -41.13 -23.98 -3.71
C SER A 168 -40.66 -23.79 -5.15
N GLN A 169 -40.16 -24.87 -5.76
CA GLN A 169 -40.18 -25.25 -7.19
C GLN A 169 -39.75 -24.19 -8.25
N VAL A 170 -39.00 -24.44 -9.33
CA VAL A 170 -39.08 -25.47 -10.39
C VAL A 170 -37.76 -25.36 -11.20
N ASN A 171 -37.31 -26.48 -11.75
CA ASN A 171 -36.36 -26.64 -12.87
C ASN A 171 -35.95 -25.40 -13.69
N SER A 172 -34.63 -25.19 -13.79
CA SER A 172 -33.98 -24.77 -15.03
C SER A 172 -32.54 -25.30 -15.01
N GLY A 173 -32.31 -26.36 -15.77
CA GLY A 173 -31.01 -26.99 -15.91
C GLY A 173 -30.06 -26.14 -16.75
N VAL A 174 -29.36 -25.20 -16.12
CA VAL A 174 -27.96 -24.82 -16.39
C VAL A 174 -27.47 -24.26 -15.06
N GLY A 175 -26.66 -25.02 -14.34
CA GLY A 175 -26.23 -24.69 -12.98
C GLY A 175 -25.33 -23.46 -12.95
N SER A 176 -25.90 -22.26 -12.92
CA SER A 176 -25.17 -21.10 -12.40
C SER A 176 -24.86 -21.41 -10.93
N PRO A 177 -23.59 -21.43 -10.50
CA PRO A 177 -23.27 -21.75 -9.12
C PRO A 177 -24.01 -20.75 -8.22
N LEU A 178 -24.77 -21.29 -7.26
CA LEU A 178 -25.48 -20.51 -6.24
C LEU A 178 -24.44 -19.75 -5.42
N GLN A 179 -24.14 -18.50 -5.80
CA GLN A 179 -23.30 -17.63 -5.00
C GLN A 179 -24.07 -17.23 -3.73
N ARG A 180 -23.53 -17.63 -2.58
CA ARG A 180 -24.03 -17.27 -1.26
C ARG A 180 -23.22 -16.10 -0.70
N PRO A 181 -23.77 -15.35 0.29
CA PRO A 181 -22.95 -14.45 1.09
C PRO A 181 -21.78 -15.23 1.67
N ARG A 182 -20.56 -14.71 1.51
CA ARG A 182 -19.33 -15.30 2.02
C ARG A 182 -18.55 -14.28 2.81
N LEU A 183 -17.96 -14.77 3.90
CA LEU A 183 -16.97 -14.06 4.69
C LEU A 183 -15.63 -14.76 4.51
N THR A 184 -14.69 -14.10 3.82
CA THR A 184 -13.34 -14.63 3.58
C THR A 184 -12.37 -13.92 4.51
N LYS A 185 -11.56 -14.68 5.25
CA LYS A 185 -10.44 -14.15 6.03
C LYS A 185 -9.21 -14.07 5.14
N LEU A 186 -8.58 -12.90 5.07
CA LEU A 186 -7.31 -12.67 4.40
C LEU A 186 -6.24 -12.39 5.45
N ARG A 187 -5.12 -13.10 5.36
CA ARG A 187 -3.90 -12.73 6.07
C ARG A 187 -3.09 -11.80 5.19
N VAL A 188 -2.78 -10.61 5.69
CA VAL A 188 -2.04 -9.58 4.97
C VAL A 188 -0.66 -9.45 5.60
N SER A 189 0.37 -9.49 4.76
CA SER A 189 1.75 -9.20 5.12
C SER A 189 2.27 -8.06 4.26
N VAL A 190 2.65 -6.96 4.90
CA VAL A 190 3.31 -5.82 4.28
C VAL A 190 4.80 -5.95 4.61
N PRO A 191 5.67 -6.20 3.61
CA PRO A 191 7.09 -6.32 3.87
C PRO A 191 7.68 -4.98 4.34
N PRO A 192 8.79 -5.02 5.12
CA PRO A 192 9.58 -3.85 5.43
C PRO A 192 9.88 -3.02 4.18
N ARG A 193 9.83 -1.69 4.28
CA ARG A 193 10.31 -0.80 3.21
C ARG A 193 11.84 -0.77 3.23
N TRP A 194 12.48 -1.81 2.69
CA TRP A 194 13.90 -1.83 2.40
C TRP A 194 14.17 -2.22 0.94
N THR A 195 15.11 -1.45 0.38
CA THR A 195 15.98 -1.58 -0.80
C THR A 195 15.47 -1.29 -2.23
N PRO A 196 16.39 -0.77 -3.08
CA PRO A 196 16.12 0.00 -4.31
C PRO A 196 15.77 -0.83 -5.55
N GLU A 197 15.85 -2.16 -5.50
CA GLU A 197 15.81 -2.99 -6.71
C GLU A 197 14.41 -3.29 -7.28
N GLU A 198 13.32 -3.10 -6.53
CA GLU A 198 11.98 -3.46 -7.06
C GLU A 198 11.36 -2.37 -7.96
N PHE A 199 11.91 -1.16 -8.00
CA PHE A 199 11.42 -0.11 -8.91
C PHE A 199 11.84 -0.35 -10.38
N MET A 200 12.76 -1.28 -10.65
CA MET A 200 13.15 -1.69 -12.00
C MET A 200 12.53 -3.03 -12.45
N ALA A 201 11.92 -3.79 -11.53
CA ALA A 201 11.38 -5.12 -11.83
C ALA A 201 9.99 -5.08 -12.50
N ASP A 202 9.23 -3.99 -12.34
CA ASP A 202 7.87 -3.87 -12.91
C ASP A 202 7.85 -3.65 -14.44
N VAL A 203 9.01 -3.62 -15.10
CA VAL A 203 9.13 -3.52 -16.57
C VAL A 203 9.58 -4.83 -17.22
N THR A 204 10.06 -5.82 -16.47
CA THR A 204 10.64 -7.04 -17.09
C THR A 204 10.32 -8.33 -16.36
N THR A 205 9.07 -8.76 -16.30
CA THR A 205 8.74 -10.21 -16.27
C THR A 205 7.37 -10.48 -16.89
N SER A 206 7.30 -10.33 -18.21
CA SER A 206 6.33 -11.05 -19.04
C SER A 206 7.08 -11.69 -20.20
N SER A 207 7.95 -12.65 -19.90
CA SER A 207 8.38 -13.74 -20.79
C SER A 207 9.50 -14.54 -20.13
N ALA A 208 9.22 -15.79 -19.76
CA ALA A 208 10.00 -16.96 -20.17
C ALA A 208 9.55 -18.22 -19.42
N SER A 209 9.31 -19.24 -20.22
CA SER A 209 8.89 -20.60 -19.93
C SER A 209 9.98 -21.50 -19.34
N SER A 210 9.56 -22.42 -18.46
CA SER A 210 9.99 -23.83 -18.28
C SER A 210 11.47 -24.24 -18.44
N ARG A 211 12.04 -24.86 -17.38
CA ARG A 211 12.73 -26.18 -17.39
C ARG A 211 13.21 -26.59 -15.98
N THR A 212 13.62 -27.86 -15.86
CA THR A 212 13.39 -28.81 -14.75
C THR A 212 14.61 -29.10 -13.84
N GLU A 213 14.30 -29.60 -12.63
CA GLU A 213 15.03 -30.47 -11.65
C GLU A 213 16.33 -30.02 -10.93
N SER A 214 16.35 -30.10 -9.59
CA SER A 214 17.03 -31.19 -8.82
C SER A 214 17.05 -30.94 -7.29
N PHE A 215 17.23 -32.05 -6.55
CA PHE A 215 17.08 -32.26 -5.09
C PHE A 215 18.07 -31.51 -4.18
N GLY A 216 17.61 -31.12 -2.99
CA GLY A 216 18.43 -30.81 -1.82
C GLY A 216 17.57 -30.56 -0.58
N LYS A 217 17.64 -31.45 0.42
CA LYS A 217 16.99 -31.31 1.74
C LYS A 217 17.85 -30.40 2.61
N ASP A 218 17.26 -29.31 3.12
CA ASP A 218 17.78 -28.49 4.22
C ASP A 218 16.60 -27.92 5.02
N PRO A 219 16.81 -27.51 6.29
CA PRO A 219 15.80 -27.64 7.35
C PRO A 219 14.67 -26.63 7.23
N GLU A 220 13.52 -27.05 7.76
CA GLU A 220 12.21 -26.40 7.73
C GLU A 220 12.21 -25.02 8.42
N ILE A 221 12.74 -24.02 7.73
CA ILE A 221 12.36 -22.62 7.93
C ILE A 221 10.97 -22.51 7.30
N SER A 222 9.95 -22.28 8.14
CA SER A 222 8.55 -22.13 7.74
C SER A 222 8.44 -21.34 6.43
N LYS A 223 8.16 -22.03 5.33
CA LYS A 223 7.99 -21.42 4.01
C LYS A 223 6.92 -20.32 4.15
N PRO A 224 7.16 -19.08 3.70
CA PRO A 224 6.09 -18.10 3.64
C PRO A 224 4.95 -18.68 2.80
N GLU A 225 3.72 -18.57 3.30
CA GLU A 225 2.54 -19.02 2.55
C GLU A 225 2.58 -18.40 1.14
N PRO A 226 2.21 -19.16 0.09
CA PRO A 226 2.27 -18.66 -1.28
C PRO A 226 1.39 -17.42 -1.39
N SER A 227 1.95 -16.36 -1.98
CA SER A 227 1.19 -15.16 -2.30
C SER A 227 0.04 -15.53 -3.26
N GLN A 228 -1.17 -15.15 -2.90
CA GLN A 228 -2.34 -15.35 -3.75
C GLN A 228 -2.80 -14.01 -4.32
N HIS A 229 -3.36 -14.04 -5.53
CA HIS A 229 -3.85 -12.85 -6.23
C HIS A 229 -5.35 -12.94 -6.49
N ALA A 230 -6.03 -11.81 -6.25
CA ALA A 230 -7.42 -11.55 -6.58
C ALA A 230 -7.60 -10.03 -6.72
N PRO A 231 -8.60 -9.53 -7.46
CA PRO A 231 -8.79 -8.08 -7.64
C PRO A 231 -8.94 -7.29 -6.31
N LEU A 232 -9.45 -7.93 -5.25
CA LEU A 232 -9.48 -7.33 -3.91
C LEU A 232 -8.08 -6.99 -3.39
N VAL A 233 -7.07 -7.80 -3.69
CA VAL A 233 -5.68 -7.58 -3.26
C VAL A 233 -5.12 -6.30 -3.86
N ASP A 234 -5.50 -5.96 -5.09
CA ASP A 234 -5.08 -4.72 -5.73
C ASP A 234 -5.70 -3.50 -5.04
N CYS A 235 -6.93 -3.61 -4.55
CA CYS A 235 -7.55 -2.59 -3.67
C CYS A 235 -6.80 -2.46 -2.33
N VAL A 236 -6.41 -3.58 -1.71
CA VAL A 236 -5.62 -3.59 -0.46
C VAL A 236 -4.28 -2.89 -0.66
N ARG A 237 -3.64 -3.08 -1.82
CA ARG A 237 -2.35 -2.45 -2.16
C ARG A 237 -2.43 -0.94 -2.30
N THR A 238 -3.59 -0.37 -2.61
CA THR A 238 -3.73 1.10 -2.66
C THR A 238 -3.70 1.75 -1.27
N ARG A 239 -3.95 0.96 -0.20
CA ARG A 239 -3.81 1.39 1.20
C ARG A 239 -2.50 0.94 1.84
N TRP A 240 -2.08 -0.29 1.58
CA TRP A 240 -0.84 -0.87 2.08
C TRP A 240 0.01 -1.31 0.88
N PRO A 241 0.88 -0.41 0.38
CA PRO A 241 1.75 -0.73 -0.75
C PRO A 241 2.57 -2.00 -0.48
N ARG A 242 2.76 -2.83 -1.51
CA ARG A 242 3.48 -4.12 -1.43
C ARG A 242 2.82 -5.18 -0.55
N ALA A 243 1.57 -4.98 -0.13
CA ALA A 243 0.83 -6.01 0.59
C ALA A 243 0.78 -7.33 -0.22
N ILE A 244 1.12 -8.40 0.49
CA ILE A 244 0.95 -9.78 0.07
C ILE A 244 -0.23 -10.35 0.87
N CYS A 245 -1.17 -10.99 0.19
CA CYS A 245 -2.34 -11.58 0.83
C CYS A 245 -2.34 -13.10 0.64
N SER A 246 -2.81 -13.82 1.66
CA SER A 246 -3.17 -15.23 1.60
C SER A 246 -4.54 -15.46 2.24
N TRP A 247 -5.25 -16.49 1.81
CA TRP A 247 -6.55 -16.93 2.33
C TRP A 247 -6.73 -18.43 2.13
N SER A 248 -7.67 -19.01 2.87
CA SER A 248 -8.09 -20.40 2.72
C SER A 248 -9.43 -20.50 2.01
N GLY A 249 -9.56 -21.42 1.06
CA GLY A 249 -10.81 -21.67 0.33
C GLY A 249 -10.97 -20.80 -0.90
N ASP A 250 -12.23 -20.45 -1.22
CA ASP A 250 -12.56 -19.66 -2.42
C ASP A 250 -11.92 -18.26 -2.38
N PRO A 251 -11.45 -17.75 -3.54
CA PRO A 251 -10.92 -16.39 -3.63
C PRO A 251 -11.99 -15.34 -3.27
N PRO A 252 -11.59 -14.24 -2.60
CA PRO A 252 -12.48 -13.13 -2.36
C PRO A 252 -12.92 -12.50 -3.70
N SER A 253 -14.22 -12.39 -3.91
CA SER A 253 -14.80 -11.82 -5.14
C SER A 253 -15.38 -10.45 -4.88
N ILE A 254 -14.91 -9.46 -5.66
CA ILE A 254 -15.50 -8.12 -5.73
C ILE A 254 -16.24 -7.90 -7.05
N VAL A 255 -16.35 -8.95 -7.88
CA VAL A 255 -17.08 -9.01 -9.15
C VAL A 255 -18.21 -10.02 -9.07
#